data_AF-A0A3N6B1T4-F1
#
_entry.id   AF-A0A3N6B1T4-F1
#
_cell.length_a   1.000
_cell.length_b   1.000
_cell.length_c   1.000
_cell.angle_alpha   90.00
_cell.angle_beta   90.00
_cell.angle_gamma   90.00
#
_symmetry.space_group_name_H-M   'P 1'
#
loop_
_entity.id
_entity.type
_entity.pdbx_description
1 polymer ?
#
loop_
_entity_poly.entity_id
_entity_poly.type
_entity_poly.pdbx_seq_one_letter_code
_entity_poly.pdbx_strand_id
1 'polypeptide(L)' 'MRVQPFATQLRRILAEYERKRSIFDIHESLFHVPSRCAPFAVPGFFGKYLAAPVGPSAGPQTQLSQNIVSAWVCGGR' A
#
# COMPACT_ATOMS: atom_id res chain seq x y z
N MET A 1 -12.46 13.50 -3.93
CA MET A 1 -12.00 12.77 -2.72
C MET A 1 -11.83 13.80 -1.60
N ARG A 2 -12.40 13.61 -0.40
CA ARG A 2 -12.34 14.60 0.69
C ARG A 2 -11.18 14.27 1.63
N VAL A 3 -10.24 15.19 1.78
CA VAL A 3 -9.13 15.06 2.75
C VAL A 3 -9.73 14.85 4.15
N GLN A 4 -9.24 13.82 4.85
CA GLN A 4 -9.66 13.47 6.19
C GLN A 4 -8.52 13.72 7.17
N PRO A 5 -8.81 14.14 8.42
CA PRO A 5 -7.82 14.13 9.48
C PRO A 5 -7.22 12.73 9.66
N PHE A 6 -5.93 12.68 9.98
CA PHE A 6 -5.19 11.42 10.16
C PHE A 6 -5.91 10.44 11.10
N ALA A 7 -6.34 10.91 12.28
CA ALA A 7 -7.02 10.08 13.27
C ALA A 7 -8.34 9.48 12.74
N THR A 8 -9.08 10.22 11.93
CA THR A 8 -10.31 9.74 11.30
C THR A 8 -10.01 8.62 10.30
N GLN A 9 -8.98 8.80 9.48
CA GLN A 9 -8.53 7.79 8.53
C GLN A 9 -8.01 6.53 9.21
N LEU A 10 -7.17 6.67 10.23
CA LEU A 10 -6.65 5.53 10.97
C LEU A 10 -7.76 4.72 11.63
N ARG A 11 -8.70 5.39 12.32
CA ARG A 11 -9.87 4.72 12.92
C ARG A 11 -10.70 3.97 11.89
N ARG A 12 -10.90 4.56 10.71
CA ARG A 12 -11.60 3.90 9.59
C ARG A 12 -10.88 2.61 9.17
N ILE A 13 -9.57 2.69 8.92
CA ILE A 13 -8.75 1.53 8.51
C ILE A 13 -8.85 0.41 9.55
N LEU A 14 -8.63 0.74 10.83
CA LEU A 14 -8.63 -0.26 11.91
C LEU A 14 -10.01 -0.92 12.06
N ALA A 15 -11.08 -0.12 12.11
CA ALA A 15 -12.43 -0.63 12.26
C ALA A 15 -12.92 -1.43 11.03
N GLU A 16 -12.40 -1.14 9.84
CA GLU A 16 -12.68 -1.92 8.63
C GLU A 16 -11.93 -3.25 8.67
N TYR A 17 -10.65 -3.23 9.03
CA TYR A 17 -9.83 -4.43 9.11
C TYR A 17 -10.34 -5.41 10.18
N GLU A 18 -10.76 -4.91 11.33
CA GLU A 18 -11.37 -5.72 12.39
C GLU A 18 -12.66 -6.42 11.94
N ARG A 19 -13.55 -5.71 11.24
CA ARG A 19 -14.89 -6.22 10.88
C ARG A 19 -14.93 -7.00 9.58
N LYS A 20 -14.07 -6.66 8.61
CA LYS A 20 -14.14 -7.16 7.23
C LYS A 20 -12.85 -7.77 6.72
N ARG A 21 -11.76 -7.68 7.49
CA ARG A 21 -10.41 -8.03 7.02
C ARG A 21 -10.00 -7.27 5.76
N SER A 22 -10.43 -6.01 5.64
CA SER A 22 -10.16 -5.15 4.50
C SER A 22 -9.53 -3.82 4.90
N ILE A 23 -8.77 -3.23 3.98
CA ILE A 23 -8.26 -1.86 4.07
C ILE A 23 -8.66 -1.12 2.79
N PHE A 24 -9.50 -0.08 2.89
CA PHE A 24 -10.08 0.61 1.73
C PHE A 24 -10.74 -0.34 0.73
N ASP A 25 -11.52 -1.28 1.26
CA ASP A 25 -12.24 -2.35 0.58
C ASP A 25 -11.36 -3.40 -0.13
N ILE A 26 -10.03 -3.33 0.06
CA ILE A 26 -9.10 -4.37 -0.38
C ILE A 26 -9.07 -5.45 0.71
N HIS A 27 -9.65 -6.62 0.42
CA HIS A 27 -9.64 -7.76 1.33
C HIS A 27 -8.24 -8.36 1.50
N GLU A 28 -7.93 -8.87 2.69
CA GLU A 28 -6.58 -9.35 3.02
C GLU A 28 -6.07 -10.50 2.16
N SER A 29 -6.99 -11.28 1.57
CA SER A 29 -6.63 -12.33 0.60
C SER A 29 -5.96 -11.77 -0.66
N LEU A 30 -6.09 -10.47 -0.92
CA LEU A 30 -5.44 -9.75 -2.02
C LEU A 30 -4.16 -9.04 -1.57
N PHE A 31 -3.82 -9.07 -0.28
CA PHE A 31 -2.61 -8.41 0.21
C PHE A 31 -1.37 -9.09 -0.37
N HIS A 32 -0.44 -8.27 -0.85
CA HIS A 32 0.78 -8.75 -1.45
C HIS A 32 1.76 -9.28 -0.39
N VAL A 33 1.99 -10.60 -0.44
CA VAL A 33 2.99 -11.28 0.38
C VAL A 33 4.37 -11.16 -0.30
N PRO A 34 5.37 -10.52 0.35
CA PRO A 34 6.70 -10.40 -0.23
C PRO A 34 7.38 -11.75 -0.41
N SER A 35 8.00 -11.96 -1.57
CA SER A 35 8.94 -13.06 -1.79
C SER A 35 10.37 -12.53 -1.78
N ARG A 36 11.28 -13.24 -1.10
CA ARG A 36 12.73 -12.91 -1.10
C ARG A 36 13.38 -13.05 -2.47
N CYS A 37 12.77 -13.84 -3.35
CA CYS A 37 13.26 -14.11 -4.70
C CYS A 37 12.26 -13.64 -5.75
N ALA A 38 11.55 -12.53 -5.49
CA ALA A 38 10.64 -11.97 -6.46
C ALA A 38 11.41 -11.62 -7.75
N PRO A 39 10.94 -12.05 -8.94
CA PRO A 39 11.67 -11.87 -10.20
C PRO A 39 11.83 -10.40 -10.61
N PHE A 40 11.01 -9.52 -10.04
CA PHE A 40 11.02 -8.07 -10.26
C PHE A 40 11.77 -7.30 -9.16
N ALA A 41 12.36 -7.97 -8.17
CA ALA A 41 13.14 -7.30 -7.16
C ALA A 41 14.42 -6.69 -7.76
N VAL A 42 14.77 -5.47 -7.36
CA VAL A 42 15.94 -4.75 -7.87
C VAL A 42 16.94 -4.55 -6.72
N PRO A 43 18.01 -5.35 -6.67
CA PRO A 43 19.09 -5.11 -5.72
C PRO A 43 19.93 -3.90 -6.13
N GLY A 44 20.33 -3.08 -5.16
CA GLY A 44 21.33 -2.02 -5.36
C GLY A 44 20.85 -0.75 -6.05
N PHE A 45 19.54 -0.56 -6.24
CA PHE A 45 18.99 0.69 -6.78
C PHE A 45 19.29 1.86 -5.83
N PHE A 46 20.15 2.78 -6.27
CA PHE A 46 20.73 3.84 -5.40
C PHE A 46 21.27 3.31 -4.06
N GLY A 47 21.85 2.10 -4.06
CA GLY A 47 22.35 1.46 -2.83
C GLY A 47 21.26 0.92 -1.90
N LYS A 48 20.01 0.82 -2.37
CA LYS A 48 18.87 0.24 -1.66
C LYS A 48 18.33 -0.99 -2.40
N TYR A 49 17.66 -1.87 -1.67
CA TYR A 49 16.92 -2.99 -2.22
C TYR A 49 15.48 -2.56 -2.47
N LEU A 50 14.97 -2.73 -3.69
CA LEU A 50 13.56 -2.55 -4.03
C LEU A 50 12.91 -3.91 -4.17
N ALA A 51 11.91 -4.22 -3.34
CA ALA A 51 11.27 -5.52 -3.35
C ALA A 51 10.30 -5.66 -4.52
N ALA A 52 9.58 -4.59 -4.85
CA ALA A 52 8.56 -4.52 -5.88
C ALA A 52 8.49 -3.09 -6.43
N PRO A 53 9.30 -2.76 -7.46
CA PRO A 53 9.43 -1.41 -8.01
C PRO A 53 8.23 -1.00 -8.89
N VAL A 54 7.14 -1.77 -8.87
CA VAL A 54 5.95 -1.57 -9.69
C VAL A 54 4.79 -1.17 -8.78
N GLY A 55 4.11 -0.09 -9.13
CA GLY A 55 2.98 0.43 -8.38
C GLY A 55 2.24 1.52 -9.16
N PRO A 56 1.13 2.04 -8.62
CA PRO A 56 0.42 3.14 -9.24
C PRO A 56 1.32 4.37 -9.39
N SER A 57 1.18 5.08 -10.52
CA SER A 57 2.03 6.23 -10.85
C SER A 57 2.00 7.31 -9.78
N ALA A 58 3.16 7.86 -9.42
CA ALA A 58 3.33 8.92 -8.44
C ALA A 58 2.93 10.29 -9.02
N GLY A 59 1.64 10.50 -9.30
CA GLY A 59 1.07 11.81 -9.61
C GLY A 59 0.55 12.54 -8.36
N PRO A 60 0.14 13.81 -8.46
CA PRO A 60 -0.41 14.57 -7.33
C PRO A 60 -1.58 13.86 -6.62
N GLN A 61 -2.35 13.08 -7.38
CA GLN A 61 -3.48 12.32 -6.85
C GLN A 61 -3.05 11.13 -5.99
N THR A 62 -1.86 10.53 -6.19
CA THR A 62 -1.37 9.39 -5.40
C THR A 62 -0.62 9.79 -4.12
N GLN A 63 -0.44 11.09 -3.87
CA GLN A 63 0.10 11.60 -2.60
C GLN A 63 -0.90 11.57 -1.44
N LEU A 64 -2.14 11.15 -1.67
CA LEU A 64 -3.12 10.92 -0.62
C LEU A 64 -2.74 9.66 0.17
N SER A 65 -2.85 9.72 1.50
CA SER A 65 -2.53 8.57 2.37
C SER A 65 -3.29 7.30 1.99
N GLN A 66 -4.51 7.42 1.46
CA GLN A 66 -5.31 6.29 0.98
C GLN A 66 -4.58 5.55 -0.15
N ASN A 67 -4.10 6.30 -1.14
CA ASN A 67 -3.43 5.74 -2.30
C ASN A 67 -2.08 5.13 -1.93
N ILE A 68 -1.33 5.76 -1.02
CA ILE A 68 -0.05 5.23 -0.52
C ILE A 68 -0.28 3.90 0.20
N VAL A 69 -1.26 3.83 1.11
CA VAL A 69 -1.56 2.61 1.87
C VAL A 69 -2.10 1.52 0.95
N SER A 70 -3.03 1.83 0.05
CA SER A 70 -3.55 0.88 -0.95
C SER A 70 -2.44 0.35 -1.85
N ALA A 71 -1.52 1.21 -2.32
CA ALA A 71 -0.38 0.78 -3.11
C ALA A 71 0.53 -0.17 -2.32
N TRP A 72 0.80 0.13 -1.05
CA TRP A 72 1.67 -0.68 -0.21
C TRP A 72 1.08 -2.06 0.10
N VAL A 73 -0.20 -2.15 0.47
CA VAL A 73 -0.86 -3.46 0.73
C VAL A 73 -0.97 -4.30 -0.54
N CYS A 74 -1.06 -3.66 -1.72
CA CYS A 74 -1.02 -4.32 -3.03
C CYS A 74 0.40 -4.53 -3.57
N GLY A 75 1.43 -4.11 -2.85
CA GLY A 75 2.81 -4.50 -3.09
C GLY A 75 3.76 -3.46 -3.66
N GLY A 76 3.37 -2.20 -3.89
CA GLY A 76 4.32 -1.16 -4.29
C GLY A 76 5.25 -0.77 -3.14
N ARG A 77 6.48 -1.31 -3.10
CA ARG A 77 7.48 -1.05 -2.05
C ARG A 77 8.91 -1.40 -2.45
#